data_AF-A0A1F2UD13-F1
#
_entry.id   AF-A0A1F2UD13-F1
#
_cell.length_a   1.000
_cell.length_b   1.000
_cell.length_c   1.000
_cell.angle_alpha   90.00
_cell.angle_beta   90.00
_cell.angle_gamma   90.00
#
_symmetry.space_group_name_H-M   'P 1'
#
loop_
_entity.id
_entity.type
_entity.pdbx_description
1 polymer ?
#
loop_
_entity_poly.entity_id
_entity_poly.type
_entity_poly.pdbx_seq_one_letter_code
_entity_poly.pdbx_strand_id
1 'polypeptide(L)'
;MQVGTTGVYALVRTLSHGTAYTWHYEAGNRRFGGSQLEVWETHPDSREHPGVPKGIVKQMPPWESKIFNGTKRDWWIYVPAQYRAENPAAVMVFQDGNRPRTWAPTVFDNLIAKKDMPVTVGVFIEPGGTKVPRDNRSFGLLVDPGPAPAAGPRYSAPIISGRRRP
;
A
#
# COMPACT_ATOMS: atom_id res chain seq x y z
N MET A 1 -26.21 16.29 -20.03
CA MET A 1 -27.07 16.41 -21.22
C MET A 1 -27.53 15.02 -21.66
N GLN A 2 -28.74 14.92 -22.21
CA GLN A 2 -29.20 13.70 -22.87
C GLN A 2 -28.41 13.50 -24.17
N VAL A 3 -27.97 12.27 -24.44
CA VAL A 3 -27.20 11.96 -25.65
C VAL A 3 -28.18 11.61 -26.77
N GLY A 4 -28.41 12.57 -27.67
CA GLY A 4 -29.39 12.44 -28.76
C GLY A 4 -30.81 12.24 -28.24
N THR A 5 -31.55 11.32 -28.85
CA THR A 5 -32.92 10.94 -28.44
C THR A 5 -32.95 9.70 -27.53
N THR A 6 -31.79 9.21 -27.09
CA THR A 6 -31.68 8.00 -26.27
C THR A 6 -32.02 8.26 -24.81
N GLY A 7 -32.26 7.20 -24.03
CA GLY A 7 -32.39 7.30 -22.55
C GLY A 7 -31.07 7.52 -21.81
N VAL A 8 -29.97 7.85 -22.49
CA VAL A 8 -28.63 8.00 -21.92
C VAL A 8 -28.35 9.46 -21.59
N TYR A 9 -27.80 9.70 -20.40
CA TYR A 9 -27.40 11.04 -19.94
C TYR A 9 -25.91 11.03 -19.60
N ALA A 10 -25.19 12.05 -20.08
CA ALA A 10 -23.77 12.25 -19.80
C ALA A 10 -23.51 13.64 -19.22
N LEU A 11 -22.56 13.72 -18.28
CA LEU A 11 -22.02 14.96 -17.74
C LEU A 11 -20.51 14.94 -17.92
N VAL A 12 -19.95 16.02 -18.45
CA VAL A 12 -18.50 16.23 -18.54
C VAL A 12 -18.15 17.43 -17.67
N ARG A 13 -17.15 17.24 -16.79
CA ARG A 13 -16.56 18.31 -16.00
C ARG A 13 -15.05 18.16 -16.00
N THR A 14 -14.36 19.28 -16.11
CA THR A 14 -12.92 19.39 -15.89
C THR A 14 -12.71 19.72 -14.43
N LEU A 15 -11.78 19.02 -13.80
CA LEU A 15 -11.52 19.09 -12.37
C LEU A 15 -10.02 19.25 -12.20
N SER A 16 -9.62 20.11 -11.28
CA SER A 16 -8.20 20.36 -11.02
C SER A 16 -7.58 19.19 -10.24
N HIS A 17 -6.27 19.02 -10.36
CA HIS A 17 -5.49 18.12 -9.50
C HIS A 17 -5.82 18.36 -8.01
N GLY A 18 -5.98 17.28 -7.26
CA GLY A 18 -6.31 17.31 -5.82
C GLY A 18 -7.78 17.59 -5.52
N THR A 19 -8.65 17.72 -6.53
CA THR A 19 -10.08 17.87 -6.30
C THR A 19 -10.67 16.56 -5.78
N ALA A 20 -11.33 16.61 -4.63
CA ALA A 20 -12.12 15.53 -4.09
C ALA A 20 -13.58 15.97 -3.93
N TYR A 21 -14.52 15.15 -4.36
CA TYR A 21 -15.94 15.42 -4.17
C TYR A 21 -16.75 14.13 -4.04
N THR A 22 -17.79 14.21 -3.22
CA THR A 22 -18.84 13.20 -3.18
C THR A 22 -19.87 13.55 -4.23
N TRP A 23 -20.13 12.64 -5.16
CA TRP A 23 -21.16 12.82 -6.16
C TRP A 23 -22.35 11.89 -5.90
N HIS A 24 -23.51 12.24 -6.46
CA HIS A 24 -24.69 11.39 -6.57
C HIS A 24 -25.55 11.89 -7.73
N TYR A 25 -26.46 11.06 -8.23
CA TYR A 25 -27.47 11.50 -9.21
C TYR A 25 -28.79 11.80 -8.51
N GLU A 26 -29.52 12.78 -9.05
CA GLU A 26 -30.89 13.10 -8.68
C GLU A 26 -31.77 13.05 -9.93
N ALA A 27 -32.86 12.30 -9.88
CA ALA A 27 -33.89 12.26 -10.92
C ALA A 27 -35.28 12.36 -10.27
N GLY A 28 -35.93 13.51 -10.43
CA GLY A 28 -37.14 13.84 -9.67
C GLY A 28 -36.88 13.77 -8.17
N ASN A 29 -37.70 13.00 -7.44
CA ASN A 29 -37.57 12.83 -5.98
C ASN A 29 -36.63 11.69 -5.57
N ARG A 30 -35.88 11.11 -6.50
CA ARG A 30 -35.02 9.95 -6.23
C ARG A 30 -33.53 10.32 -6.34
N ARG A 31 -32.79 10.07 -5.26
CA ARG A 31 -31.32 10.12 -5.22
C ARG A 31 -30.75 8.71 -5.35
N PHE A 32 -29.77 8.51 -6.22
CA PHE A 32 -29.15 7.19 -6.43
C PHE A 32 -27.73 7.31 -7.01
N GLY A 33 -26.99 6.20 -6.91
CA GLY A 33 -25.56 6.17 -7.24
C GLY A 33 -24.74 7.07 -6.31
N GLY A 34 -23.49 7.30 -6.68
CA GLY A 34 -22.59 8.15 -5.94
C GLY A 34 -21.41 7.43 -5.29
N SER A 35 -20.29 8.12 -5.25
CA SER A 35 -19.06 7.71 -4.57
C SER A 35 -18.25 8.96 -4.26
N GLN A 36 -17.18 8.78 -3.46
CA GLN A 36 -16.07 9.71 -3.54
C GLN A 36 -15.40 9.61 -4.91
N LEU A 37 -15.07 10.77 -5.46
CA LEU A 37 -14.22 10.93 -6.62
C LEU A 37 -13.06 11.83 -6.23
N GLU A 38 -11.85 11.31 -6.36
CA GLU A 38 -10.61 12.05 -6.14
C GLU A 38 -9.83 12.12 -7.45
N VAL A 39 -9.35 13.30 -7.79
CA VAL A 39 -8.61 13.56 -9.04
C VAL A 39 -7.14 13.72 -8.72
N TRP A 40 -6.36 12.67 -8.98
CA TRP A 40 -4.92 12.67 -8.80
C TRP A 40 -4.22 12.54 -10.14
N GLU A 41 -3.56 13.62 -10.58
CA GLU A 41 -2.66 13.53 -11.72
C GLU A 41 -1.37 12.83 -11.31
N THR A 42 -0.92 11.88 -12.11
CA THR A 42 0.38 11.22 -11.92
C THR A 42 1.49 12.25 -12.08
N HIS A 43 2.31 12.44 -11.05
CA HIS A 43 3.46 13.35 -11.09
C HIS A 43 4.42 12.98 -12.25
N PRO A 44 5.08 13.96 -12.92
CA PRO A 44 6.00 13.67 -14.02
C PRO A 44 7.11 12.66 -13.69
N ASP A 45 7.63 12.67 -12.45
CA ASP A 45 8.65 11.70 -12.03
C ASP A 45 8.11 10.28 -11.89
N SER A 46 6.79 10.10 -11.84
CA SER A 46 6.15 8.78 -11.82
C SER A 46 5.77 8.29 -13.22
N ARG A 47 6.22 8.97 -14.28
CA ARG A 47 6.02 8.58 -15.68
C ARG A 47 7.38 8.25 -16.31
N GLU A 48 7.40 7.27 -17.20
CA GLU A 48 8.63 6.97 -17.94
C GLU A 48 8.99 8.11 -18.88
N HIS A 49 10.28 8.47 -18.93
CA HIS A 49 10.82 9.46 -19.87
C HIS A 49 11.74 8.79 -20.89
N PRO A 50 11.66 9.17 -22.18
CA PRO A 50 12.60 8.70 -23.19
C PRO A 50 14.05 9.00 -22.82
N GLY A 51 14.94 8.02 -23.00
CA GLY A 51 16.38 8.19 -22.76
C GLY A 51 16.83 8.07 -21.31
N VAL A 52 15.92 7.93 -20.34
CA VAL A 52 16.28 7.62 -18.95
C VAL A 52 16.71 6.15 -18.84
N PRO A 53 17.93 5.84 -18.34
CA PRO A 53 18.36 4.47 -18.11
C PRO A 53 17.45 3.75 -17.11
N LYS A 54 17.04 2.53 -17.44
CA LYS A 54 16.12 1.73 -16.61
C LYS A 54 16.86 0.70 -15.76
N GLY A 55 16.61 0.73 -14.47
CA GLY A 55 17.01 -0.33 -13.55
C GLY A 55 16.20 -1.62 -13.73
N ILE A 56 16.54 -2.63 -12.94
CA ILE A 56 15.93 -3.97 -13.00
C ILE A 56 15.38 -4.33 -11.63
N VAL A 57 14.12 -4.75 -11.59
CA VAL A 57 13.51 -5.38 -10.42
C VAL A 57 13.65 -6.90 -10.53
N LYS A 58 14.31 -7.52 -9.56
CA LYS A 58 14.51 -8.97 -9.49
C LYS A 58 13.80 -9.53 -8.27
N GLN A 59 12.97 -10.56 -8.47
CA GLN A 59 12.42 -11.35 -7.38
C GLN A 59 13.51 -12.22 -6.77
N MET A 60 13.56 -12.24 -5.44
CA MET A 60 14.51 -13.04 -4.70
C MET A 60 13.86 -14.33 -4.18
N PRO A 61 14.66 -15.37 -3.85
CA PRO A 61 14.13 -16.54 -3.15
C PRO A 61 13.42 -16.12 -1.86
N PRO A 62 12.29 -16.77 -1.49
CA PRO A 62 11.56 -16.43 -0.27
C PRO A 62 12.49 -16.41 0.95
N TRP A 63 12.41 -15.34 1.72
CA TRP A 63 13.25 -15.17 2.90
C TRP A 63 12.53 -15.73 4.13
N GLU A 64 13.19 -16.61 4.88
CA GLU A 64 12.70 -17.16 6.15
C GLU A 64 13.34 -16.42 7.32
N SER A 65 12.51 -15.86 8.20
CA SER A 65 13.00 -15.05 9.32
C SER A 65 13.47 -15.95 10.47
N LYS A 66 14.69 -15.69 10.96
CA LYS A 66 15.22 -16.28 12.21
C LYS A 66 14.75 -15.55 13.47
N ILE A 67 14.19 -14.34 13.31
CA ILE A 67 13.66 -13.53 14.41
C ILE A 67 12.18 -13.86 14.61
N PHE A 68 11.45 -13.98 13.51
CA PHE A 68 10.04 -14.37 13.46
C PHE A 68 9.94 -15.79 12.89
N ASN A 69 10.30 -16.79 13.70
CA ASN A 69 10.36 -18.19 13.28
C ASN A 69 9.06 -18.65 12.62
N GLY A 70 9.19 -19.41 11.53
CA GLY A 70 8.04 -19.93 10.77
C GLY A 70 7.39 -18.92 9.81
N THR A 71 7.88 -17.68 9.73
CA THR A 71 7.43 -16.70 8.74
C THR A 71 8.31 -16.71 7.49
N LYS A 72 7.66 -16.63 6.32
CA LYS A 72 8.33 -16.46 5.03
C LYS A 72 7.85 -15.17 4.37
N ARG A 73 8.73 -14.52 3.62
CA ARG A 73 8.44 -13.26 2.93
C ARG A 73 8.89 -13.35 1.48
N ASP A 74 7.98 -13.00 0.59
CA ASP A 74 8.34 -12.66 -0.78
C ASP A 74 8.93 -11.25 -0.80
N TRP A 75 9.98 -11.08 -1.58
CA TRP A 75 10.69 -9.82 -1.67
C TRP A 75 11.43 -9.68 -3.00
N TRP A 76 11.75 -8.42 -3.33
CA TRP A 76 12.41 -8.02 -4.56
C TRP A 76 13.52 -7.02 -4.29
N ILE A 77 14.49 -6.98 -5.19
CA ILE A 77 15.54 -5.97 -5.23
C ILE A 77 15.44 -5.22 -6.56
N TYR A 78 15.37 -3.90 -6.50
CA TYR A 78 15.61 -3.01 -7.63
C TYR A 78 17.08 -2.60 -7.65
N VAL A 79 17.73 -2.76 -8.80
CA VAL A 79 19.09 -2.30 -9.05
C VAL A 79 19.06 -1.24 -10.15
N PRO A 80 19.49 0.01 -9.89
CA PRO A 80 19.52 1.06 -10.92
C PRO A 80 20.58 0.77 -11.99
N ALA A 81 20.35 1.20 -13.23
CA ALA A 81 21.29 0.97 -14.35
C ALA A 81 22.69 1.60 -14.12
N GLN A 82 22.74 2.65 -13.31
CA GLN A 82 23.92 3.42 -12.95
C GLN A 82 24.74 2.73 -11.83
N TYR A 83 24.25 1.64 -11.23
CA TYR A 83 24.97 0.91 -10.21
C TYR A 83 26.33 0.39 -10.71
N ARG A 84 27.35 0.50 -9.87
CA ARG A 84 28.72 0.03 -10.09
C ARG A 84 29.21 -0.55 -8.77
N ALA A 85 29.78 -1.76 -8.79
CA ALA A 85 30.13 -2.49 -7.57
C ALA A 85 31.22 -1.79 -6.75
N GLU A 86 32.03 -0.96 -7.41
CA GLU A 86 33.11 -0.18 -6.82
C GLU A 86 32.61 1.03 -6.04
N ASN A 87 31.36 1.45 -6.27
CA ASN A 87 30.75 2.63 -5.64
C ASN A 87 29.62 2.21 -4.70
N PRO A 88 29.60 2.70 -3.44
CA PRO A 88 28.49 2.44 -2.54
C PRO A 88 27.19 3.05 -3.09
N ALA A 89 26.08 2.33 -2.90
CA ALA A 89 24.74 2.81 -3.22
C ALA A 89 23.94 3.05 -1.93
N ALA A 90 23.05 4.04 -1.95
CA ALA A 90 22.05 4.19 -0.89
C ALA A 90 21.05 3.02 -0.95
N VAL A 91 20.37 2.74 0.16
CA VAL A 91 19.34 1.70 0.24
C VAL A 91 18.03 2.30 0.73
N MET A 92 16.94 1.99 0.03
CA MET A 92 15.58 2.30 0.47
C MET A 92 14.77 1.00 0.62
N VAL A 93 14.11 0.83 1.76
CA VAL A 93 13.28 -0.34 2.05
C VAL A 93 11.81 0.05 2.02
N PHE A 94 11.04 -0.62 1.16
CA PHE A 94 9.58 -0.51 1.09
C PHE A 94 8.94 -1.69 1.81
N GLN A 95 8.19 -1.38 2.87
CA GLN A 95 7.24 -2.31 3.44
C GLN A 95 6.01 -2.44 2.53
N ASP A 96 5.34 -3.59 2.58
CA ASP A 96 4.23 -3.94 1.67
C ASP A 96 4.64 -3.84 0.20
N GLY A 97 5.82 -4.38 -0.10
CA GLY A 97 6.60 -4.11 -1.30
C GLY A 97 6.00 -4.56 -2.62
N ASN A 98 4.97 -5.41 -2.65
CA ASN A 98 4.41 -5.93 -3.90
C ASN A 98 3.75 -4.85 -4.76
N ARG A 99 3.19 -3.80 -4.15
CA ARG A 99 2.67 -2.65 -4.91
C ARG A 99 3.77 -1.63 -5.22
N PRO A 100 4.60 -1.15 -4.27
CA PRO A 100 5.67 -0.19 -4.57
C PRO A 100 6.65 -0.62 -5.63
N ARG A 101 6.96 -1.93 -5.75
CA ARG A 101 7.89 -2.43 -6.78
C ARG A 101 7.45 -2.15 -8.22
N THR A 102 6.19 -1.79 -8.47
CA THR A 102 5.67 -1.55 -9.83
C THR A 102 5.75 -0.10 -10.28
N TRP A 103 5.87 0.86 -9.35
CA TRP A 103 5.89 2.29 -9.66
C TRP A 103 7.12 3.02 -9.12
N ALA A 104 7.70 2.56 -8.01
CA ALA A 104 8.90 3.17 -7.43
C ALA A 104 10.13 3.09 -8.37
N PRO A 105 10.36 2.01 -9.14
CA PRO A 105 11.49 1.95 -10.07
C PRO A 105 11.52 3.11 -11.07
N THR A 106 10.39 3.48 -11.67
CA THR A 106 10.30 4.61 -12.59
C THR A 106 10.66 5.93 -11.93
N VAL A 107 10.22 6.13 -10.69
CA VAL A 107 10.59 7.31 -9.89
C VAL A 107 12.10 7.32 -9.63
N PHE A 108 12.68 6.17 -9.26
CA PHE A 108 14.11 6.06 -9.00
C PHE A 108 14.93 6.30 -10.26
N ASP A 109 14.59 5.67 -11.38
CA ASP A 109 15.23 5.88 -12.69
C ASP A 109 15.31 7.37 -13.02
N ASN A 110 14.17 8.06 -12.91
CA ASN A 110 14.06 9.48 -13.22
C ASN A 110 14.90 10.37 -12.29
N LEU A 111 14.79 10.16 -10.97
CA LEU A 111 15.50 10.99 -10.00
C LEU A 111 17.01 10.72 -10.00
N ILE A 112 17.43 9.47 -10.22
CA ILE A 112 18.86 9.10 -10.34
C ILE A 112 19.44 9.69 -11.63
N ALA A 113 18.71 9.65 -12.75
CA ALA A 113 19.17 10.24 -14.01
C ALA A 113 19.32 11.77 -13.91
N LYS A 114 18.42 12.44 -13.18
CA LYS A 114 18.49 13.88 -12.88
C LYS A 114 19.55 14.24 -11.83
N LYS A 115 20.06 13.25 -11.08
CA LYS A 115 20.96 13.41 -9.93
C LYS A 115 20.30 14.07 -8.70
N ASP A 116 18.97 14.09 -8.65
CA ASP A 116 18.19 14.56 -7.50
C ASP A 116 18.11 13.50 -6.39
N MET A 117 18.43 12.25 -6.72
CA MET A 117 18.60 11.14 -5.79
C MET A 117 19.95 10.45 -6.07
N PRO A 118 20.74 10.08 -5.03
CA PRO A 118 21.93 9.26 -5.24
C PRO A 118 21.55 7.89 -5.83
N VAL A 119 22.51 7.19 -6.42
CA VAL A 119 22.30 5.81 -6.88
C VAL A 119 21.77 4.97 -5.71
N THR A 120 20.51 4.53 -5.82
CA THR A 120 19.76 3.90 -4.72
C THR A 120 19.25 2.53 -5.15
N VAL A 121 19.54 1.52 -4.33
CA VAL A 121 19.00 0.17 -4.43
C VAL A 121 17.70 0.11 -3.64
N GLY A 122 16.63 -0.40 -4.27
CA GLY A 122 15.33 -0.56 -3.64
C GLY A 122 15.15 -1.98 -3.12
N VAL A 123 14.74 -2.15 -1.88
CA VAL A 123 14.35 -3.45 -1.31
C VAL A 123 12.86 -3.41 -1.04
N PHE A 124 12.10 -4.30 -1.67
CA PHE A 124 10.65 -4.37 -1.55
C PHE A 124 10.29 -5.67 -0.84
N ILE A 125 9.67 -5.60 0.32
CA ILE A 125 9.37 -6.78 1.13
C ILE A 125 7.89 -6.83 1.48
N GLU A 126 7.26 -7.98 1.27
CA GLU A 126 5.89 -8.21 1.73
C GLU A 126 5.84 -8.50 3.24
N PRO A 127 4.71 -8.21 3.89
CA PRO A 127 4.44 -8.70 5.23
C PRO A 127 4.49 -10.22 5.21
N GLY A 128 5.23 -10.79 6.15
CA GLY A 128 5.36 -12.22 6.31
C GLY A 128 4.16 -12.76 7.05
N GLY A 129 3.61 -13.86 6.55
CA GLY A 129 2.59 -14.64 7.23
C GLY A 129 3.16 -16.00 7.64
N THR A 130 2.55 -16.60 8.64
CA THR A 130 2.62 -18.06 8.79
C THR A 130 1.67 -18.66 7.74
N LYS A 131 1.95 -19.87 7.24
CA LYS A 131 1.02 -20.59 6.33
C LYS A 131 -0.28 -21.05 7.02
N VAL A 132 -0.62 -20.47 8.17
CA VAL A 132 -1.82 -20.77 8.93
C VAL A 132 -2.90 -19.78 8.49
N PRO A 133 -4.05 -20.23 7.98
CA PRO A 133 -5.10 -19.33 7.53
C PRO A 133 -5.77 -18.62 8.72
N ARG A 134 -5.18 -17.53 9.23
CA ARG A 134 -5.86 -16.36 9.87
C ARG A 134 -5.02 -15.41 10.72
N ASP A 135 -3.71 -15.56 10.89
CA ASP A 135 -2.97 -14.65 11.79
C ASP A 135 -2.16 -13.59 11.05
N ASN A 136 -2.86 -12.55 10.58
CA ASN A 136 -2.26 -11.25 10.28
C ASN A 136 -2.58 -10.22 11.38
N ARG A 137 -2.58 -10.66 12.65
CA ARG A 137 -2.68 -9.77 13.81
C ARG A 137 -1.31 -9.72 14.49
N SER A 138 -0.82 -8.49 14.66
CA SER A 138 0.32 -8.07 15.49
C SER A 138 1.01 -9.19 16.27
N PHE A 139 2.30 -9.40 15.99
CA PHE A 139 3.21 -10.27 16.74
C PHE A 139 3.23 -9.85 18.23
N GLY A 140 2.25 -10.32 19.00
CA GLY A 140 2.35 -10.36 20.45
C GLY A 140 3.25 -11.53 20.79
N LEU A 141 4.24 -11.32 21.65
CA LEU A 141 4.93 -12.42 22.32
C LEU A 141 3.86 -13.27 23.02
N LEU A 142 3.45 -14.35 22.38
CA LEU A 142 2.87 -15.49 23.07
C LEU A 142 4.02 -16.11 23.84
N VAL A 143 4.25 -15.58 25.05
CA VAL A 143 4.75 -16.41 26.13
C VAL A 143 3.73 -17.54 26.24
N ASP A 144 4.16 -18.77 26.01
CA ASP A 144 3.33 -19.96 26.18
C ASP A 144 2.57 -19.82 27.52
N PRO A 145 1.23 -19.76 27.52
CA PRO A 145 0.51 -19.90 28.76
C PRO A 145 0.74 -21.34 29.19
N GLY A 146 1.58 -21.54 30.21
CA GLY A 146 1.70 -22.81 30.91
C GLY A 146 0.30 -23.37 31.25
N PRO A 147 0.19 -24.69 31.48
CA PRO A 147 -1.10 -25.36 31.60
C PRO A 147 -2.03 -24.62 32.57
N ALA A 148 -3.23 -24.30 32.08
CA ALA A 148 -4.20 -23.50 32.81
C ALA A 148 -4.49 -24.11 34.19
N PRO A 149 -4.40 -23.33 35.28
CA PRO A 149 -4.83 -23.82 36.59
C PRO A 149 -6.34 -24.09 36.59
N ALA A 150 -6.73 -25.16 37.30
CA ALA A 150 -8.10 -25.64 37.37
C ALA A 150 -9.10 -24.54 37.80
N ALA A 151 -10.28 -24.56 37.18
CA ALA A 151 -11.33 -23.55 37.32
C ALA A 151 -11.78 -23.34 38.78
N GLY A 152 -11.43 -22.18 39.35
CA GLY A 152 -12.05 -21.61 40.55
C GLY A 152 -13.31 -20.80 40.22
N PRO A 153 -14.15 -20.45 41.23
CA PRO A 153 -15.51 -19.97 41.00
C PRO A 153 -15.54 -18.58 40.36
N ARG A 154 -16.48 -18.41 39.42
CA ARG A 154 -16.69 -17.20 38.61
C ARG A 154 -17.20 -16.05 39.49
N TYR A 155 -16.47 -14.93 39.53
CA TYR A 155 -16.98 -13.66 40.00
C TYR A 155 -17.50 -12.83 38.82
N SER A 156 -18.78 -12.44 38.87
CA SER A 156 -19.42 -11.54 37.92
C SER A 156 -19.09 -10.08 38.27
N ALA A 157 -18.46 -9.35 37.36
CA ALA A 157 -18.30 -7.90 37.46
C ALA A 157 -19.39 -7.19 36.64
N PRO A 158 -20.07 -6.15 37.18
CA PRO A 158 -21.10 -5.42 36.45
C PRO A 158 -20.50 -4.43 35.44
N ILE A 159 -21.09 -4.39 34.24
CA ILE A 159 -20.80 -3.42 33.19
C ILE A 159 -21.46 -2.09 33.57
N ILE A 160 -20.66 -1.05 33.87
CA ILE A 160 -21.15 0.31 34.06
C ILE A 160 -21.32 0.98 32.69
N SER A 161 -22.59 1.23 32.33
CA SER A 161 -23.02 2.04 31.20
C SER A 161 -22.84 3.54 31.52
N GLY A 162 -21.99 4.24 30.76
CA GLY A 162 -21.89 5.71 30.79
C GLY A 162 -22.62 6.36 29.62
N ARG A 163 -23.62 7.22 29.91
CA ARG A 163 -24.32 8.08 28.94
C ARG A 163 -24.33 9.52 29.46
N ARG A 164 -24.25 10.48 28.51
CA ARG A 164 -24.52 11.96 28.53
C ARG A 164 -23.26 12.85 28.50
N ARG A 165 -23.05 13.65 27.42
CA ARG A 165 -23.67 14.93 26.96
C ARG A 165 -23.05 16.15 27.66
N PRO A 166 -22.92 17.35 27.02
CA PRO A 166 -23.97 18.08 26.29
C PRO A 166 -24.17 17.71 24.83
#